data_AF-A0A958WTI1-F1
#
_entry.id   AF-A0A958WTI1-F1
#
_cell.length_a   1.000
_cell.length_b   1.000
_cell.length_c   1.000
_cell.angle_alpha   90.00
_cell.angle_beta   90.00
_cell.angle_gamma   90.00
#
_symmetry.space_group_name_H-M   'P 1'
#
loop_
_entity.id
_entity.type
_entity.pdbx_description
1 polymer ?
#
loop_
_entity_poly.entity_id
_entity_poly.type
_entity_poly.pdbx_seq_one_letter_code
_entity_poly.pdbx_strand_id
1 'polypeptide(L)'
;MRYNASIDNIIYDNLTVNFEKGTAFQGTCGMNVDFRCNHFAGTQRNGLYYTGSAITGLQANKGNTWEGTYLDFAAKHDGGNPISNQYWARPGTIEFPPSINTTNWFFNSTILPPCPADPNCNSFFAGEILNYGDSIIADGGMGGTDGMMWSAEKYLYTKLKDNPSLLTGNAMMQSFVDAKANTPMGHFYEIGKGVQSLYEIESSVKAILDANTAAIQSGIEQMQAIDAALPEDPSSLQYETLLEDRQDLLDVILTKNLENEAIYTALHDARVQAAESLLTDNAAISATETFELNEQQFFDIFLNTVGKDNVQASPAQLQALENMALQCPEEGGRAVHWAIGLYGNLTSTTIEAQECEIGLREGKQQKIEVNAFTLSPNPTAGTCRVEYQLEKGSAGEIVVLDQTGRIAAMYPISSQTGTLELDNLPAGIYFVRLTVDGDFHKIEKLVKF
;
A
#
# COMPACT_ATOMS: atom_id res chain seq x y z
N MET A 1 -8.72 1.98 0.73
CA MET A 1 -7.40 1.30 0.71
C MET A 1 -7.11 0.80 -0.69
N ARG A 2 -5.91 1.02 -1.25
CA ARG A 2 -5.52 0.52 -2.59
C ARG A 2 -4.32 -0.42 -2.44
N TYR A 3 -4.41 -1.62 -3.01
CA TYR A 3 -3.33 -2.62 -3.02
C TYR A 3 -2.86 -2.81 -4.47
N ASN A 4 -1.63 -2.42 -4.77
CA ASN A 4 -1.01 -2.59 -6.09
C ASN A 4 0.13 -3.60 -6.00
N ALA A 5 0.04 -4.72 -6.73
CA ALA A 5 1.06 -5.78 -6.80
C ALA A 5 1.55 -6.35 -5.44
N SER A 6 0.83 -6.11 -4.35
CA SER A 6 1.11 -6.72 -3.04
C SER A 6 0.56 -8.14 -3.02
N ILE A 7 1.39 -9.13 -2.68
CA ILE A 7 1.05 -10.56 -2.82
C ILE A 7 0.48 -11.21 -1.55
N ASP A 8 -0.58 -12.01 -1.70
CA ASP A 8 -1.17 -12.90 -0.68
C ASP A 8 -1.51 -12.21 0.66
N ASN A 9 -2.04 -10.98 0.59
CA ASN A 9 -2.40 -10.19 1.76
C ASN A 9 -3.56 -10.82 2.56
N ILE A 10 -3.51 -10.67 3.88
CA ILE A 10 -4.66 -10.89 4.77
C ILE A 10 -5.25 -9.52 5.11
N ILE A 11 -6.49 -9.29 4.71
CA ILE A 11 -7.19 -8.01 4.87
C ILE A 11 -8.53 -8.30 5.55
N TYR A 12 -8.64 -7.91 6.81
CA TYR A 12 -9.83 -8.24 7.59
C TYR A 12 -10.19 -7.17 8.63
N ASP A 13 -11.46 -7.16 9.01
CA ASP A 13 -12.03 -6.29 10.06
C ASP A 13 -11.82 -4.79 9.85
N ASN A 14 -11.67 -4.37 8.59
CA ASN A 14 -11.54 -2.96 8.26
C ASN A 14 -12.92 -2.30 8.13
N LEU A 15 -13.06 -1.09 8.67
CA LEU A 15 -14.22 -0.22 8.43
C LEU A 15 -13.83 0.89 7.44
N THR A 16 -14.56 1.00 6.32
CA THR A 16 -14.44 2.13 5.40
C THR A 16 -15.72 2.96 5.42
N VAL A 17 -15.60 4.26 5.63
CA VAL A 17 -16.74 5.21 5.68
C VAL A 17 -16.44 6.43 4.82
N ASN A 18 -17.35 6.80 3.92
CA ASN A 18 -17.27 8.02 3.10
C ASN A 18 -16.03 8.14 2.19
N PHE A 19 -15.54 7.00 1.66
CA PHE A 19 -14.43 6.98 0.71
C PHE A 19 -14.91 7.00 -0.74
N GLU A 20 -14.09 7.53 -1.65
CA GLU A 20 -14.34 7.33 -3.08
C GLU A 20 -14.36 5.83 -3.42
N LYS A 21 -13.29 5.10 -3.09
CA LYS A 21 -13.22 3.63 -3.21
C LYS A 21 -12.90 3.05 -1.83
N GLY A 22 -13.76 2.20 -1.29
CA GLY A 22 -13.56 1.54 0.01
C GLY A 22 -12.28 0.70 0.03
N THR A 23 -12.27 -0.38 -0.75
CA THR A 23 -11.09 -1.22 -1.01
C THR A 23 -10.88 -1.39 -2.51
N ALA A 24 -9.65 -1.25 -2.97
CA ALA A 24 -9.27 -1.39 -4.37
C ALA A 24 -8.09 -2.36 -4.55
N PHE A 25 -8.20 -3.30 -5.49
CA PHE A 25 -7.14 -4.19 -5.91
C PHE A 25 -6.66 -3.84 -7.32
N GLN A 26 -5.35 -3.76 -7.49
CA GLN A 26 -4.68 -3.40 -8.74
C GLN A 26 -3.50 -4.35 -9.00
N GLY A 27 -3.43 -4.89 -10.22
CA GLY A 27 -2.37 -5.84 -10.60
C GLY A 27 -2.48 -7.19 -9.89
N THR A 28 -1.49 -8.07 -10.11
CA THR A 28 -1.48 -9.40 -9.50
C THR A 28 -1.19 -9.29 -8.01
N CYS A 29 -2.20 -9.51 -7.17
CA CYS A 29 -2.08 -9.52 -5.71
C CYS A 29 -1.89 -10.94 -5.14
N GLY A 30 -1.54 -11.91 -5.98
CA GLY A 30 -1.43 -13.33 -5.60
C GLY A 30 -2.74 -14.11 -5.76
N MET A 31 -2.71 -15.40 -5.44
CA MET A 31 -3.87 -16.31 -5.54
C MET A 31 -4.48 -16.68 -4.18
N ASN A 32 -3.88 -16.22 -3.08
CA ASN A 32 -4.27 -16.56 -1.72
C ASN A 32 -4.58 -15.33 -0.87
N VAL A 33 -5.06 -14.23 -1.47
CA VAL A 33 -5.52 -13.08 -0.68
C VAL A 33 -6.66 -13.53 0.23
N ASP A 34 -6.59 -13.20 1.51
CA ASP A 34 -7.65 -13.45 2.48
C ASP A 34 -8.38 -12.14 2.81
N PHE A 35 -9.36 -11.78 1.97
CA PHE A 35 -10.16 -10.55 2.13
C PHE A 35 -11.49 -10.85 2.84
N ARG A 36 -11.53 -10.70 4.18
CA ARG A 36 -12.65 -11.18 5.03
C ARG A 36 -13.14 -10.21 6.09
N CYS A 37 -14.42 -10.25 6.44
CA CYS A 37 -15.00 -9.49 7.55
C CYS A 37 -14.78 -7.97 7.47
N ASN A 38 -14.67 -7.40 6.26
CA ASN A 38 -14.54 -5.96 6.08
C ASN A 38 -15.92 -5.30 5.97
N HIS A 39 -16.04 -4.06 6.43
CA HIS A 39 -17.29 -3.31 6.53
C HIS A 39 -17.26 -2.05 5.67
N PHE A 40 -18.17 -1.96 4.70
CA PHE A 40 -18.33 -0.81 3.80
C PHE A 40 -19.57 0.00 4.20
N ALA A 41 -19.37 1.21 4.74
CA ALA A 41 -20.44 2.07 5.25
C ALA A 41 -20.36 3.53 4.74
N GLY A 42 -21.38 4.35 5.03
CA GLY A 42 -21.46 5.74 4.57
C GLY A 42 -21.69 5.89 3.05
N THR A 43 -21.40 7.06 2.48
CA THR A 43 -21.58 7.34 1.05
C THR A 43 -20.27 7.15 0.29
N GLN A 44 -20.20 6.16 -0.60
CA GLN A 44 -18.99 5.81 -1.34
C GLN A 44 -19.24 5.79 -2.86
N ARG A 45 -18.22 5.90 -3.72
CA ARG A 45 -18.42 5.63 -5.16
C ARG A 45 -18.51 4.13 -5.40
N ASN A 46 -17.54 3.36 -4.89
CA ASN A 46 -17.54 1.90 -4.87
C ASN A 46 -17.04 1.41 -3.49
N GLY A 47 -17.64 0.39 -2.91
CA GLY A 47 -17.07 -0.24 -1.71
C GLY A 47 -15.92 -1.17 -2.05
N LEU A 48 -16.03 -1.95 -3.13
CA LEU A 48 -14.97 -2.81 -3.66
C LEU A 48 -14.69 -2.48 -5.12
N TYR A 49 -13.42 -2.31 -5.46
CA TYR A 49 -12.98 -1.96 -6.80
C TYR A 49 -11.82 -2.86 -7.26
N TYR A 50 -11.93 -3.43 -8.46
CA TYR A 50 -10.87 -4.25 -9.08
C TYR A 50 -10.51 -3.61 -10.43
N THR A 51 -9.22 -3.34 -10.64
CA THR A 51 -8.74 -2.98 -11.99
C THR A 51 -8.77 -4.21 -12.90
N GLY A 52 -8.57 -4.01 -14.20
CA GLY A 52 -8.64 -5.12 -15.15
C GLY A 52 -7.52 -6.17 -15.04
N SER A 53 -6.44 -5.84 -14.34
CA SER A 53 -5.30 -6.72 -14.07
C SER A 53 -5.33 -7.34 -12.67
N ALA A 54 -6.35 -7.05 -11.87
CA ALA A 54 -6.42 -7.54 -10.49
C ALA A 54 -6.55 -9.06 -10.44
N ILE A 55 -5.70 -9.72 -9.62
CA ILE A 55 -5.81 -11.15 -9.31
C ILE A 55 -5.68 -11.32 -7.80
N THR A 56 -6.69 -11.89 -7.14
CA THR A 56 -6.70 -12.11 -5.68
C THR A 56 -6.98 -13.54 -5.26
N GLY A 57 -7.41 -14.40 -6.19
CA GLY A 57 -7.87 -15.75 -5.89
C GLY A 57 -9.34 -15.81 -5.45
N LEU A 58 -9.79 -17.02 -5.14
CA LEU A 58 -11.18 -17.27 -4.78
C LEU A 58 -11.48 -16.82 -3.35
N GLN A 59 -12.51 -15.99 -3.21
CA GLN A 59 -12.97 -15.39 -1.97
C GLN A 59 -14.25 -16.08 -1.48
N ALA A 60 -14.12 -17.30 -0.98
CA ALA A 60 -15.26 -18.07 -0.50
C ALA A 60 -15.64 -17.72 0.95
N ASN A 61 -16.90 -17.31 1.18
CA ASN A 61 -17.53 -17.17 2.50
C ASN A 61 -16.75 -16.28 3.48
N LYS A 62 -16.34 -15.10 2.99
CA LYS A 62 -15.44 -14.22 3.72
C LYS A 62 -16.13 -13.22 4.64
N GLY A 63 -17.45 -13.07 4.59
CA GLY A 63 -18.21 -12.28 5.58
C GLY A 63 -18.04 -10.75 5.49
N ASN A 64 -17.62 -10.20 4.36
CA ASN A 64 -17.57 -8.75 4.15
C ASN A 64 -19.00 -8.18 4.06
N THR A 65 -19.28 -7.01 4.65
CA THR A 65 -20.63 -6.39 4.68
C THR A 65 -20.70 -5.02 3.99
N TRP A 66 -21.90 -4.71 3.49
CA TRP A 66 -22.23 -3.58 2.64
C TRP A 66 -23.41 -2.81 3.24
N GLU A 67 -23.10 -1.84 4.11
CA GLU A 67 -24.07 -1.05 4.87
C GLU A 67 -24.18 0.41 4.39
N GLY A 68 -23.37 0.79 3.38
CA GLY A 68 -23.32 2.13 2.80
C GLY A 68 -24.25 2.37 1.60
N THR A 69 -24.21 3.62 1.11
CA THR A 69 -24.80 4.07 -0.16
C THR A 69 -23.70 4.19 -1.21
N TYR A 70 -23.95 3.72 -2.44
CA TYR A 70 -22.94 3.71 -3.51
C TYR A 70 -23.36 4.60 -4.70
N LEU A 71 -22.47 5.52 -5.11
CA LEU A 71 -22.70 6.46 -6.22
C LEU A 71 -22.53 5.80 -7.60
N ASP A 72 -21.83 4.67 -7.66
CA ASP A 72 -21.71 3.77 -8.81
C ASP A 72 -22.11 2.34 -8.36
N PHE A 73 -21.44 1.28 -8.82
CA PHE A 73 -21.64 -0.06 -8.27
C PHE A 73 -20.98 -0.24 -6.91
N ALA A 74 -21.63 -0.95 -5.99
CA ALA A 74 -21.05 -1.32 -4.71
C ALA A 74 -19.76 -2.13 -4.93
N ALA A 75 -19.83 -3.19 -5.73
CA ALA A 75 -18.65 -3.91 -6.22
C ALA A 75 -18.46 -3.65 -7.72
N LYS A 76 -17.28 -3.16 -8.10
CA LYS A 76 -16.91 -2.85 -9.48
C LYS A 76 -15.62 -3.55 -9.92
N HIS A 77 -15.66 -4.22 -11.06
CA HIS A 77 -14.52 -4.87 -11.70
C HIS A 77 -14.37 -4.35 -13.12
N ASP A 78 -13.27 -3.68 -13.43
CA ASP A 78 -13.03 -3.06 -14.74
C ASP A 78 -12.37 -4.02 -15.74
N GLY A 79 -11.96 -5.21 -15.29
CA GLY A 79 -11.50 -6.29 -16.17
C GLY A 79 -12.62 -7.13 -16.76
N GLY A 80 -12.22 -8.05 -17.64
CA GLY A 80 -13.11 -9.04 -18.24
C GLY A 80 -13.59 -10.11 -17.25
N ASN A 81 -13.44 -11.39 -17.60
CA ASN A 81 -14.01 -12.49 -16.81
C ASN A 81 -13.31 -12.64 -15.43
N PRO A 82 -14.02 -12.47 -14.30
CA PRO A 82 -13.42 -12.42 -12.97
C PRO A 82 -13.16 -13.81 -12.36
N ILE A 83 -12.83 -14.83 -13.17
CA ILE A 83 -12.63 -16.23 -12.73
C ILE A 83 -11.63 -16.33 -11.57
N SER A 84 -10.59 -15.51 -11.60
CA SER A 84 -9.53 -15.53 -10.58
C SER A 84 -9.85 -14.66 -9.36
N ASN A 85 -11.04 -14.04 -9.28
CA ASN A 85 -11.43 -13.05 -8.27
C ASN A 85 -12.82 -13.34 -7.68
N GLN A 86 -13.33 -14.57 -7.82
CA GLN A 86 -14.73 -14.88 -7.52
C GLN A 86 -15.04 -14.88 -6.03
N TYR A 87 -16.21 -14.37 -5.68
CA TYR A 87 -16.73 -14.31 -4.32
C TYR A 87 -17.89 -15.27 -4.13
N TRP A 88 -17.97 -15.87 -2.94
CA TRP A 88 -19.18 -16.55 -2.47
C TRP A 88 -19.72 -15.84 -1.24
N ALA A 89 -20.93 -15.30 -1.35
CA ALA A 89 -21.58 -14.49 -0.32
C ALA A 89 -23.05 -14.89 -0.14
N ARG A 90 -23.65 -14.50 0.99
CA ARG A 90 -25.04 -14.82 1.32
C ARG A 90 -26.02 -13.88 0.61
N PRO A 91 -26.81 -14.37 -0.36
CA PRO A 91 -27.76 -13.52 -1.05
C PRO A 91 -28.85 -13.00 -0.10
N GLY A 92 -29.35 -11.79 -0.34
CA GLY A 92 -30.42 -11.19 0.46
C GLY A 92 -30.00 -10.71 1.86
N THR A 93 -28.69 -10.64 2.12
CA THR A 93 -28.10 -10.09 3.35
C THR A 93 -27.18 -8.92 3.01
N ILE A 94 -26.74 -8.17 4.02
CA ILE A 94 -25.73 -7.13 3.86
C ILE A 94 -24.36 -7.67 3.41
N GLU A 95 -24.14 -8.99 3.37
CA GLU A 95 -22.89 -9.55 2.85
C GLU A 95 -22.84 -9.63 1.33
N PHE A 96 -24.00 -9.54 0.68
CA PHE A 96 -24.06 -9.47 -0.77
C PHE A 96 -24.05 -8.00 -1.20
N PRO A 97 -23.15 -7.58 -2.10
CA PRO A 97 -23.12 -6.19 -2.54
C PRO A 97 -24.48 -5.79 -3.15
N PRO A 98 -25.03 -4.62 -2.81
CA PRO A 98 -26.34 -4.19 -3.32
C PRO A 98 -26.32 -3.89 -4.83
N SER A 99 -25.15 -3.66 -5.42
CA SER A 99 -24.97 -3.50 -6.87
C SER A 99 -23.61 -4.01 -7.33
N ILE A 100 -23.57 -4.73 -8.45
CA ILE A 100 -22.37 -5.36 -9.02
C ILE A 100 -22.36 -5.12 -10.54
N ASN A 101 -21.22 -4.69 -11.10
CA ASN A 101 -21.14 -4.32 -12.52
C ASN A 101 -20.91 -5.53 -13.47
N THR A 102 -20.36 -6.63 -12.96
CA THR A 102 -19.90 -7.78 -13.75
C THR A 102 -20.55 -9.09 -13.30
N THR A 103 -20.97 -9.91 -14.27
CA THR A 103 -21.54 -11.24 -14.02
C THR A 103 -20.45 -12.28 -13.73
N ASN A 104 -20.81 -13.42 -13.11
CA ASN A 104 -19.88 -14.48 -12.71
C ASN A 104 -18.80 -14.06 -11.70
N TRP A 105 -19.03 -12.97 -10.97
CA TRP A 105 -18.11 -12.48 -9.95
C TRP A 105 -18.54 -12.88 -8.53
N PHE A 106 -19.80 -12.64 -8.17
CA PHE A 106 -20.37 -13.05 -6.89
C PHE A 106 -21.36 -14.19 -7.09
N PHE A 107 -21.21 -15.23 -6.28
CA PHE A 107 -22.05 -16.43 -6.27
C PHE A 107 -22.74 -16.60 -4.94
N ASN A 108 -23.91 -17.23 -4.98
CA ASN A 108 -24.68 -17.54 -3.79
C ASN A 108 -23.99 -18.65 -2.99
N SER A 109 -23.89 -18.44 -1.68
CA SER A 109 -23.49 -19.48 -0.74
C SER A 109 -24.43 -19.56 0.45
N THR A 110 -24.57 -20.78 0.98
CA THR A 110 -25.36 -21.11 2.17
C THR A 110 -24.47 -21.48 3.37
N ILE A 111 -23.14 -21.52 3.20
CA ILE A 111 -22.19 -21.90 4.24
C ILE A 111 -21.69 -20.65 4.97
N LEU A 112 -21.69 -20.73 6.29
CA LEU A 112 -21.30 -19.66 7.21
C LEU A 112 -20.24 -20.14 8.20
N PRO A 113 -18.95 -19.92 7.91
CA PRO A 113 -18.04 -19.66 9.01
C PRO A 113 -18.51 -18.33 9.63
N PRO A 114 -18.83 -18.25 10.94
CA PRO A 114 -18.90 -16.95 11.59
C PRO A 114 -17.58 -16.22 11.35
N CYS A 115 -17.62 -14.89 11.18
CA CYS A 115 -16.40 -14.10 11.34
C CYS A 115 -15.78 -14.54 12.67
N PRO A 116 -14.54 -15.09 12.66
CA PRO A 116 -13.95 -15.62 13.88
C PRO A 116 -14.05 -14.52 14.94
N ALA A 117 -14.66 -14.83 16.09
CA ALA A 117 -14.71 -13.91 17.21
C ALA A 117 -13.27 -13.50 17.49
N ASP A 118 -12.99 -12.20 17.41
CA ASP A 118 -11.65 -11.65 17.54
C ASP A 118 -10.99 -12.21 18.81
N PRO A 119 -10.00 -13.11 18.70
CA PRO A 119 -9.34 -13.59 19.90
C PRO A 119 -8.48 -12.49 20.49
N ASN A 120 -8.07 -11.48 19.71
CA ASN A 120 -7.19 -10.41 20.13
C ASN A 120 -7.02 -9.35 18.99
N CYS A 121 -7.72 -8.23 19.10
CA CYS A 121 -7.35 -6.98 18.41
C CYS A 121 -5.88 -6.58 18.69
N ASN A 122 -5.27 -7.16 19.74
CA ASN A 122 -3.90 -6.93 20.19
C ASN A 122 -2.86 -7.98 19.72
N SER A 123 -3.23 -9.06 19.01
CA SER A 123 -2.26 -10.11 18.63
C SER A 123 -1.92 -10.15 17.15
N PHE A 124 -2.26 -9.11 16.39
CA PHE A 124 -1.94 -9.04 14.95
C PHE A 124 -0.48 -8.73 14.64
N PHE A 125 0.31 -8.38 15.66
CA PHE A 125 1.77 -8.38 15.57
C PHE A 125 2.31 -9.75 16.00
N ALA A 126 1.92 -10.82 15.31
CA ALA A 126 2.90 -11.89 15.14
C ALA A 126 4.09 -11.20 14.45
N GLY A 127 5.26 -11.16 15.10
CA GLY A 127 6.39 -10.37 14.62
C GLY A 127 6.60 -10.55 13.13
N GLU A 128 6.94 -9.47 12.43
CA GLU A 128 7.15 -9.47 10.97
C GLU A 128 7.97 -10.69 10.55
N ILE A 129 7.49 -11.42 9.54
CA ILE A 129 8.17 -12.60 8.98
C ILE A 129 8.58 -12.34 7.53
N LEU A 130 9.68 -12.94 7.11
CA LEU A 130 10.09 -12.92 5.70
C LEU A 130 9.17 -13.81 4.87
N ASN A 131 8.82 -13.35 3.67
CA ASN A 131 8.07 -14.09 2.67
C ASN A 131 8.86 -14.24 1.36
N TYR A 132 8.29 -14.99 0.41
CA TYR A 132 8.92 -15.23 -0.89
C TYR A 132 9.13 -13.94 -1.70
N GLY A 133 8.19 -12.99 -1.62
CA GLY A 133 8.29 -11.68 -2.26
C GLY A 133 9.47 -10.85 -1.72
N ASP A 134 9.71 -10.88 -0.41
CA ASP A 134 10.86 -10.22 0.20
C ASP A 134 12.19 -10.73 -0.40
N SER A 135 12.26 -12.04 -0.67
CA SER A 135 13.45 -12.66 -1.30
C SER A 135 13.62 -12.26 -2.75
N ILE A 136 12.52 -12.15 -3.52
CA ILE A 136 12.55 -11.66 -4.91
C ILE A 136 13.04 -10.21 -4.96
N ILE A 137 12.56 -9.36 -4.06
CA ILE A 137 12.96 -7.95 -3.98
C ILE A 137 14.46 -7.87 -3.61
N ALA A 138 14.90 -8.62 -2.59
CA ALA A 138 16.29 -8.63 -2.15
C ALA A 138 17.28 -9.10 -3.23
N ASP A 139 16.86 -10.06 -4.07
CA ASP A 139 17.67 -10.60 -5.17
C ASP A 139 17.59 -9.77 -6.46
N GLY A 140 16.78 -8.69 -6.48
CA GLY A 140 16.57 -7.85 -7.66
C GLY A 140 15.75 -8.51 -8.77
N GLY A 141 15.02 -9.58 -8.45
CA GLY A 141 14.20 -10.33 -9.41
C GLY A 141 12.83 -9.73 -9.70
N MET A 142 12.48 -8.61 -9.05
CA MET A 142 11.20 -7.93 -9.27
C MET A 142 11.19 -7.20 -10.62
N GLY A 143 10.24 -7.52 -11.49
CA GLY A 143 9.99 -6.75 -12.70
C GLY A 143 9.05 -5.56 -12.45
N GLY A 144 9.25 -4.46 -13.17
CA GLY A 144 8.41 -3.26 -13.03
C GLY A 144 8.98 -2.04 -13.72
N THR A 145 8.39 -0.88 -13.48
CA THR A 145 9.06 0.41 -13.68
C THR A 145 10.05 0.65 -12.54
N ASP A 146 11.01 1.56 -12.74
CA ASP A 146 12.01 1.84 -11.72
C ASP A 146 11.39 2.40 -10.42
N GLY A 147 10.34 3.21 -10.52
CA GLY A 147 9.60 3.71 -9.36
C GLY A 147 8.82 2.63 -8.59
N MET A 148 8.31 1.60 -9.27
CA MET A 148 7.73 0.42 -8.61
C MET A 148 8.79 -0.35 -7.83
N MET A 149 9.91 -0.66 -8.48
CA MET A 149 11.01 -1.40 -7.87
C MET A 149 11.56 -0.63 -6.67
N TRP A 150 11.78 0.68 -6.81
CA TRP A 150 12.16 1.57 -5.72
C TRP A 150 11.19 1.48 -4.53
N SER A 151 9.89 1.54 -4.79
CA SER A 151 8.87 1.52 -3.73
C SER A 151 8.85 0.17 -2.98
N ALA A 152 9.02 -0.93 -3.71
CA ALA A 152 9.09 -2.28 -3.13
C ALA A 152 10.38 -2.52 -2.34
N GLU A 153 11.53 -2.11 -2.88
CA GLU A 153 12.81 -2.14 -2.19
C GLU A 153 12.77 -1.30 -0.91
N LYS A 154 12.16 -0.11 -0.96
CA LYS A 154 12.04 0.76 0.22
C LYS A 154 11.12 0.16 1.29
N TYR A 155 10.06 -0.54 0.90
CA TYR A 155 9.23 -1.32 1.82
C TYR A 155 10.07 -2.39 2.52
N LEU A 156 10.81 -3.21 1.76
CA LEU A 156 11.66 -4.26 2.32
C LEU A 156 12.74 -3.69 3.24
N TYR A 157 13.42 -2.61 2.82
CA TYR A 157 14.46 -1.95 3.61
C TYR A 157 13.89 -1.46 4.94
N THR A 158 12.73 -0.80 4.92
CA THR A 158 12.03 -0.33 6.13
C THR A 158 11.69 -1.51 7.05
N LYS A 159 11.09 -2.57 6.51
CA LYS A 159 10.73 -3.79 7.25
C LYS A 159 11.93 -4.41 7.96
N LEU A 160 13.05 -4.56 7.27
CA LEU A 160 14.27 -5.17 7.80
C LEU A 160 14.95 -4.29 8.85
N LYS A 161 14.97 -2.96 8.65
CA LYS A 161 15.54 -2.01 9.61
C LYS A 161 14.69 -1.89 10.88
N ASP A 162 13.36 -1.93 10.75
CA ASP A 162 12.45 -1.88 11.89
C ASP A 162 12.38 -3.24 12.64
N ASN A 163 12.77 -4.34 11.99
CA ASN A 163 12.77 -5.69 12.58
C ASN A 163 14.13 -6.41 12.40
N PRO A 164 15.19 -6.02 13.13
CA PRO A 164 16.55 -6.56 12.95
C PRO A 164 16.66 -8.08 13.17
N SER A 165 15.72 -8.69 13.90
CA SER A 165 15.65 -10.14 14.07
C SER A 165 15.52 -10.89 12.74
N LEU A 166 14.90 -10.28 11.72
CA LEU A 166 14.75 -10.85 10.37
C LEU A 166 16.08 -11.01 9.62
N LEU A 167 17.12 -10.28 10.03
CA LEU A 167 18.44 -10.38 9.43
C LEU A 167 19.23 -11.56 9.99
N THR A 168 18.88 -12.06 11.18
CA THR A 168 19.68 -13.07 11.89
C THR A 168 19.71 -14.38 11.10
N GLY A 169 20.89 -14.81 10.66
CA GLY A 169 21.08 -16.04 9.89
C GLY A 169 20.65 -15.94 8.41
N ASN A 170 20.26 -14.76 7.93
CA ASN A 170 19.87 -14.55 6.52
C ASN A 170 20.87 -13.61 5.82
N ALA A 171 21.85 -14.20 5.13
CA ALA A 171 22.91 -13.45 4.44
C ALA A 171 22.40 -12.59 3.28
N MET A 172 21.33 -13.03 2.59
CA MET A 172 20.73 -12.26 1.49
C MET A 172 20.13 -10.95 2.00
N MET A 173 19.34 -11.02 3.08
CA MET A 173 18.71 -9.83 3.67
C MET A 173 19.73 -8.87 4.31
N GLN A 174 20.78 -9.40 4.92
CA GLN A 174 21.91 -8.58 5.41
C GLN A 174 22.59 -7.84 4.25
N SER A 175 22.93 -8.56 3.18
CA SER A 175 23.57 -7.96 2.00
C SER A 175 22.70 -6.89 1.35
N PHE A 176 21.38 -7.12 1.28
CA PHE A 176 20.43 -6.14 0.77
C PHE A 176 20.42 -4.85 1.61
N VAL A 177 20.32 -4.96 2.94
CA VAL A 177 20.33 -3.78 3.84
C VAL A 177 21.66 -3.04 3.74
N ASP A 178 22.78 -3.75 3.78
CA ASP A 178 24.11 -3.14 3.70
C ASP A 178 24.32 -2.39 2.37
N ALA A 179 23.82 -2.95 1.26
CA ALA A 179 23.90 -2.33 -0.06
C ALA A 179 23.09 -1.04 -0.18
N LYS A 180 21.97 -0.92 0.54
CA LYS A 180 21.07 0.25 0.48
C LYS A 180 21.36 1.30 1.58
N ALA A 181 22.16 0.97 2.58
CA ALA A 181 22.39 1.83 3.74
C ALA A 181 22.98 3.22 3.41
N ASN A 182 23.90 3.29 2.43
CA ASN A 182 24.57 4.53 2.01
C ASN A 182 24.06 5.06 0.66
N THR A 183 22.84 4.71 0.28
CA THR A 183 22.16 5.24 -0.92
C THR A 183 21.07 6.23 -0.49
N PRO A 184 20.45 6.98 -1.42
CA PRO A 184 19.30 7.82 -1.10
C PRO A 184 18.23 7.07 -0.30
N MET A 185 18.03 5.76 -0.54
CA MET A 185 17.05 4.95 0.18
C MET A 185 17.33 4.88 1.68
N GLY A 186 18.57 4.58 2.05
CA GLY A 186 19.00 4.52 3.45
C GLY A 186 18.85 5.88 4.13
N HIS A 187 19.26 6.95 3.46
CA HIS A 187 19.14 8.31 4.01
C HIS A 187 17.69 8.77 4.17
N PHE A 188 16.82 8.51 3.18
CA PHE A 188 15.39 8.82 3.31
C PHE A 188 14.67 7.98 4.36
N TYR A 189 15.15 6.76 4.65
CA TYR A 189 14.64 5.99 5.79
C TYR A 189 14.95 6.72 7.10
N GLU A 190 16.20 7.15 7.32
CA GLU A 190 16.59 7.85 8.55
C GLU A 190 15.84 9.18 8.70
N ILE A 191 15.65 9.95 7.61
CA ILE A 191 14.79 11.15 7.62
C ILE A 191 13.36 10.80 8.00
N GLY A 192 12.81 9.71 7.44
CA GLY A 192 11.47 9.23 7.78
C GLY A 192 11.32 8.90 9.28
N LYS A 193 12.33 8.26 9.90
CA LYS A 193 12.35 8.00 11.35
C LYS A 193 12.44 9.31 12.16
N GLY A 194 13.26 10.25 11.69
CA GLY A 194 13.34 11.59 12.28
C GLY A 194 12.00 12.33 12.23
N VAL A 195 11.31 12.29 11.10
CA VAL A 195 9.97 12.88 10.92
C VAL A 195 8.95 12.25 11.87
N GLN A 196 8.97 10.92 12.03
CA GLN A 196 8.08 10.23 13.00
C GLN A 196 8.33 10.72 14.43
N SER A 197 9.60 10.99 14.77
CA SER A 197 10.01 11.41 16.11
C SER A 197 9.68 12.88 16.41
N LEU A 198 9.34 13.72 15.42
CA LEU A 198 9.08 15.16 15.60
C LEU A 198 7.95 15.46 16.59
N TYR A 199 6.98 14.56 16.71
CA TYR A 199 5.79 14.73 17.55
C TYR A 199 5.77 13.77 18.74
N GLU A 200 6.85 13.03 18.98
CA GLU A 200 6.98 12.16 20.13
C GLU A 200 7.20 13.01 21.39
N ILE A 201 6.33 12.85 22.38
CA ILE A 201 6.45 13.50 23.68
C ILE A 201 6.99 12.48 24.67
N GLU A 202 8.10 12.82 25.33
CA GLU A 202 8.66 11.96 26.37
C GLU A 202 7.63 11.70 27.48
N SER A 203 7.61 10.47 28.00
CA SER A 203 6.70 10.07 29.08
C SER A 203 6.84 10.92 30.33
N SER A 204 8.06 11.43 30.59
CA SER A 204 8.38 12.37 31.68
C SER A 204 7.62 13.69 31.52
N VAL A 205 7.69 14.31 30.33
CA VAL A 205 7.01 15.56 30.00
C VAL A 205 5.49 15.37 30.04
N LYS A 206 5.00 14.26 29.49
CA LYS A 206 3.57 13.91 29.55
C LYS A 206 3.07 13.82 31.00
N ALA A 207 3.82 13.18 31.89
CA ALA A 207 3.45 13.07 33.29
C ALA A 207 3.37 14.44 34.00
N ILE A 208 4.22 15.40 33.63
CA ILE A 208 4.17 16.77 34.17
C ILE A 208 2.92 17.49 33.67
N LEU A 209 2.62 17.42 32.36
CA LEU A 209 1.41 18.02 31.79
C LEU A 209 0.15 17.44 32.44
N ASP A 210 0.07 16.11 32.59
CA ASP A 210 -1.06 15.43 33.23
C ASP A 210 -1.21 15.87 34.71
N ALA A 211 -0.11 16.00 35.45
CA ALA A 211 -0.12 16.49 36.83
C ALA A 211 -0.57 17.95 36.94
N ASN A 212 -0.11 18.81 36.03
CA ASN A 212 -0.51 20.21 35.97
C ASN A 212 -2.00 20.35 35.63
N THR A 213 -2.51 19.58 34.67
CA THR A 213 -3.93 19.53 34.34
C THR A 213 -4.78 19.08 35.54
N ALA A 214 -4.34 18.05 36.28
CA ALA A 214 -5.04 17.60 37.48
C ALA A 214 -5.07 18.68 38.58
N ALA A 215 -3.96 19.38 38.79
CA ALA A 215 -3.87 20.47 39.77
C ALA A 215 -4.78 21.66 39.39
N ILE A 216 -4.81 22.04 38.10
CA ILE A 216 -5.69 23.10 37.60
C ILE A 216 -7.16 22.72 37.82
N GLN A 217 -7.55 21.50 37.44
CA GLN A 217 -8.93 21.04 37.60
C GLN A 217 -9.34 21.00 39.07
N SER A 218 -8.49 20.48 39.95
CA SER A 218 -8.75 20.46 41.39
C SER A 218 -8.86 21.86 41.97
N GLY A 219 -8.03 22.81 41.51
CA GLY A 219 -8.10 24.20 41.92
C GLY A 219 -9.43 24.86 41.54
N ILE A 220 -9.90 24.63 40.31
CA ILE A 220 -11.19 25.14 39.83
C ILE A 220 -12.35 24.59 40.67
N GLU A 221 -12.34 23.29 40.97
CA GLU A 221 -13.38 22.64 41.80
C GLU A 221 -13.40 23.19 43.23
N GLN A 222 -12.23 23.41 43.84
CA GLN A 222 -12.13 24.00 45.17
C GLN A 222 -12.58 25.46 45.19
N MET A 223 -12.26 26.24 44.16
CA MET A 223 -12.76 27.62 44.03
C MET A 223 -14.29 27.66 43.93
N GLN A 224 -14.90 26.74 43.17
CA GLN A 224 -16.37 26.64 43.10
C GLN A 224 -16.99 26.30 44.46
N ALA A 225 -16.34 25.43 45.24
CA ALA A 225 -16.78 25.08 46.59
C ALA A 225 -16.66 26.28 47.55
N ILE A 226 -15.58 27.07 47.45
CA ILE A 226 -15.41 28.31 48.21
C ILE A 226 -16.50 29.32 47.84
N ASP A 227 -16.73 29.56 46.54
CA ASP A 227 -17.74 30.51 46.06
C ASP A 227 -19.15 30.13 46.56
N ALA A 228 -19.44 28.84 46.71
CA ALA A 228 -20.70 28.34 47.29
C ALA A 228 -20.77 28.44 48.83
N ALA A 229 -19.64 28.52 49.52
CA ALA A 229 -19.53 28.55 50.98
C ALA A 229 -19.37 29.97 51.56
N LEU A 230 -19.24 31.00 50.70
CA LEU A 230 -19.08 32.39 51.13
C LEU A 230 -20.26 32.87 52.00
N PRO A 231 -20.00 33.37 53.23
CA PRO A 231 -21.03 33.92 54.10
C PRO A 231 -21.68 35.19 53.53
N GLU A 232 -22.95 35.46 53.90
CA GLU A 232 -23.63 36.73 53.56
C GLU A 232 -23.02 37.95 54.28
N ASP A 233 -22.35 37.74 55.41
CA ASP A 233 -21.67 38.80 56.17
C ASP A 233 -20.20 38.95 55.75
N PRO A 234 -19.87 39.99 54.96
CA PRO A 234 -18.52 40.23 54.47
C PRO A 234 -17.54 40.70 55.57
N SER A 235 -18.01 40.98 56.79
CA SER A 235 -17.16 41.39 57.92
C SER A 235 -16.71 40.22 58.80
N SER A 236 -17.16 39.00 58.50
CA SER A 236 -16.79 37.81 59.26
C SER A 236 -15.36 37.36 58.97
N LEU A 237 -14.63 36.89 59.98
CA LEU A 237 -13.28 36.33 59.80
C LEU A 237 -13.28 35.16 58.80
N GLN A 238 -14.36 34.38 58.77
CA GLN A 238 -14.52 33.28 57.83
C GLN A 238 -14.62 33.75 56.37
N TYR A 239 -15.26 34.90 56.12
CA TYR A 239 -15.31 35.50 54.78
C TYR A 239 -13.90 35.87 54.29
N GLU A 240 -13.10 36.54 55.13
CA GLU A 240 -11.71 36.90 54.80
C GLU A 240 -10.83 35.68 54.55
N THR A 241 -10.91 34.64 55.39
CA THR A 241 -10.15 33.38 55.18
C THR A 241 -10.51 32.70 53.86
N LEU A 242 -11.79 32.62 53.51
CA LEU A 242 -12.22 32.02 52.25
C LEU A 242 -11.75 32.80 51.03
N LEU A 243 -11.66 34.14 51.12
CA LEU A 243 -11.09 34.95 50.04
C LEU A 243 -9.57 34.75 49.88
N GLU A 244 -8.85 34.58 50.99
CA GLU A 244 -7.42 34.25 50.97
C GLU A 244 -7.17 32.87 50.33
N ASP A 245 -7.89 31.84 50.78
CA ASP A 245 -7.83 30.49 50.20
C ASP A 245 -8.13 30.50 48.69
N ARG A 246 -9.11 31.31 48.27
CA ARG A 246 -9.46 31.49 46.85
C ARG A 246 -8.34 32.13 46.05
N GLN A 247 -7.65 33.11 46.62
CA GLN A 247 -6.51 33.76 45.98
C GLN A 247 -5.33 32.80 45.85
N ASP A 248 -5.04 31.99 46.86
CA ASP A 248 -4.00 30.97 46.82
C ASP A 248 -4.27 29.93 45.71
N LEU A 249 -5.53 29.51 45.54
CA LEU A 249 -5.92 28.61 44.44
C LEU A 249 -5.74 29.27 43.06
N LEU A 250 -6.07 30.56 42.93
CA LEU A 250 -5.82 31.31 41.69
C LEU A 250 -4.33 31.36 41.35
N ASP A 251 -3.48 31.60 42.35
CA ASP A 251 -2.02 31.65 42.17
C ASP A 251 -1.45 30.29 41.76
N VAL A 252 -1.97 29.19 42.33
CA VAL A 252 -1.63 27.83 41.91
C VAL A 252 -2.02 27.57 40.45
N ILE A 253 -3.27 27.90 40.07
CA ILE A 253 -3.76 27.72 38.69
C ILE A 253 -2.91 28.54 37.71
N LEU A 254 -2.62 29.80 38.03
CA LEU A 254 -1.78 30.66 37.20
C LEU A 254 -0.38 30.07 37.03
N THR A 255 0.24 29.63 38.11
CA THR A 255 1.56 29.01 38.09
C THR A 255 1.59 27.78 37.19
N LYS A 256 0.58 26.90 37.29
CA LYS A 256 0.51 25.69 36.45
C LYS A 256 0.23 25.98 34.98
N ASN A 257 -0.53 27.02 34.67
CA ASN A 257 -0.69 27.46 33.28
C ASN A 257 0.63 27.99 32.70
N LEU A 258 1.37 28.80 33.46
CA LEU A 258 2.69 29.31 33.02
C LEU A 258 3.71 28.19 32.83
N GLU A 259 3.71 27.18 33.71
CA GLU A 259 4.54 25.97 33.54
C GLU A 259 4.16 25.23 32.24
N ASN A 260 2.87 25.04 31.97
CA ASN A 260 2.40 24.39 30.73
C ASN A 260 2.79 25.18 29.48
N GLU A 261 2.63 26.51 29.48
CA GLU A 261 3.07 27.38 28.38
C GLU A 261 4.58 27.22 28.11
N ALA A 262 5.40 27.23 29.16
CA ALA A 262 6.85 27.03 29.02
C ALA A 262 7.18 25.64 28.42
N ILE A 263 6.46 24.59 28.82
CA ILE A 263 6.61 23.25 28.24
C ILE A 263 6.24 23.24 26.76
N TYR A 264 5.11 23.85 26.38
CA TYR A 264 4.69 23.91 24.98
C TYR A 264 5.68 24.68 24.11
N THR A 265 6.22 25.80 24.60
CA THR A 265 7.28 26.54 23.89
C THR A 265 8.53 25.69 23.71
N ALA A 266 8.99 25.01 24.77
CA ALA A 266 10.18 24.16 24.69
C ALA A 266 9.99 22.98 23.71
N LEU A 267 8.82 22.35 23.70
CA LEU A 267 8.48 21.28 22.75
C LEU A 267 8.45 21.80 21.31
N HIS A 268 7.85 22.97 21.09
CA HIS A 268 7.82 23.61 19.78
C HIS A 268 9.23 23.92 19.27
N ASP A 269 10.07 24.56 20.08
CA ASP A 269 11.44 24.92 19.73
C ASP A 269 12.31 23.69 19.43
N ALA A 270 12.18 22.64 20.25
CA ALA A 270 12.88 21.38 20.02
C ALA A 270 12.49 20.73 18.69
N ARG A 271 11.19 20.74 18.36
CA ARG A 271 10.71 20.22 17.08
C ARG A 271 11.20 21.06 15.90
N VAL A 272 11.19 22.39 16.01
CA VAL A 272 11.72 23.27 14.94
C VAL A 272 13.20 22.99 14.70
N GLN A 273 14.00 22.85 15.75
CA GLN A 273 15.42 22.50 15.63
C GLN A 273 15.64 21.12 15.01
N ALA A 274 14.85 20.11 15.42
CA ALA A 274 14.90 18.78 14.82
C ALA A 274 14.54 18.82 13.33
N ALA A 275 13.49 19.56 12.95
CA ALA A 275 13.11 19.74 11.56
C ALA A 275 14.21 20.44 10.73
N GLU A 276 14.94 21.40 11.30
CA GLU A 276 16.09 22.06 10.66
C GLU A 276 17.29 21.11 10.45
N SER A 277 17.55 20.23 11.42
CA SER A 277 18.54 19.16 11.25
C SER A 277 18.16 18.25 10.08
N LEU A 278 16.90 17.80 10.05
CA LEU A 278 16.40 16.93 8.98
C LEU A 278 16.41 17.61 7.60
N LEU A 279 16.17 18.92 7.53
CA LEU A 279 16.32 19.68 6.29
C LEU A 279 17.76 19.67 5.78
N THR A 280 18.73 19.80 6.69
CA THR A 280 20.16 19.74 6.36
C THR A 280 20.53 18.35 5.83
N ASP A 281 20.06 17.30 6.49
CA ASP A 281 20.29 15.91 6.08
C ASP A 281 19.63 15.62 4.72
N ASN A 282 18.40 16.09 4.52
CA ASN A 282 17.66 15.94 3.26
C ASN A 282 18.36 16.62 2.09
N ALA A 283 18.90 17.83 2.30
CA ALA A 283 19.64 18.57 1.28
C ALA A 283 20.98 17.90 0.91
N ALA A 284 21.56 17.09 1.79
CA ALA A 284 22.80 16.35 1.53
C ALA A 284 22.59 15.10 0.66
N ILE A 285 21.35 14.64 0.49
CA ILE A 285 21.04 13.47 -0.32
C ILE A 285 21.26 13.78 -1.81
N SER A 286 22.08 12.96 -2.47
CA SER A 286 22.32 13.03 -3.91
C SER A 286 21.26 12.23 -4.67
N ALA A 287 20.05 12.77 -4.76
CA ALA A 287 18.94 12.19 -5.52
C ALA A 287 19.11 12.44 -7.03
N THR A 288 18.92 11.42 -7.86
CA THR A 288 19.02 11.53 -9.32
C THR A 288 17.78 11.06 -10.05
N GLU A 289 17.08 10.07 -9.49
CA GLU A 289 15.89 9.50 -10.11
C GLU A 289 14.63 10.28 -9.73
N THR A 290 13.60 10.26 -10.58
CA THR A 290 12.35 11.03 -10.35
C THR A 290 11.72 10.72 -8.99
N PHE A 291 11.66 9.44 -8.60
CA PHE A 291 11.10 9.01 -7.31
C PHE A 291 11.96 9.46 -6.11
N GLU A 292 13.28 9.60 -6.26
CA GLU A 292 14.17 10.12 -5.22
C GLU A 292 14.02 11.64 -5.10
N LEU A 293 14.00 12.34 -6.22
CA LEU A 293 13.80 13.79 -6.28
C LEU A 293 12.46 14.19 -5.66
N ASN A 294 11.40 13.42 -5.94
CA ASN A 294 10.10 13.63 -5.33
C ASN A 294 10.12 13.43 -3.81
N GLU A 295 10.79 12.39 -3.30
CA GLU A 295 10.92 12.19 -1.85
C GLU A 295 11.71 13.32 -1.19
N GLN A 296 12.82 13.75 -1.80
CA GLN A 296 13.61 14.88 -1.33
C GLN A 296 12.77 16.15 -1.28
N GLN A 297 12.06 16.47 -2.37
CA GLN A 297 11.22 17.65 -2.46
C GLN A 297 10.02 17.59 -1.51
N PHE A 298 9.41 16.41 -1.32
CA PHE A 298 8.35 16.21 -0.35
C PHE A 298 8.84 16.51 1.07
N PHE A 299 9.95 15.92 1.50
CA PHE A 299 10.50 16.16 2.84
C PHE A 299 10.90 17.62 3.05
N ASP A 300 11.50 18.26 2.03
CA ASP A 300 11.82 19.69 2.11
C ASP A 300 10.57 20.54 2.39
N ILE A 301 9.48 20.30 1.65
CA ILE A 301 8.24 21.05 1.82
C ILE A 301 7.60 20.73 3.17
N PHE A 302 7.51 19.45 3.55
CA PHE A 302 6.94 19.03 4.82
C PHE A 302 7.68 19.67 6.00
N LEU A 303 9.01 19.60 6.02
CA LEU A 303 9.84 20.12 7.10
C LEU A 303 9.90 21.66 7.16
N ASN A 304 9.60 22.35 6.05
CA ASN A 304 9.44 23.81 6.03
C ASN A 304 8.01 24.29 6.37
N THR A 305 7.05 23.37 6.46
CA THR A 305 5.63 23.68 6.69
C THR A 305 5.12 22.96 7.95
N VAL A 306 4.34 21.89 7.77
CA VAL A 306 3.68 21.14 8.83
C VAL A 306 4.68 20.60 9.85
N GLY A 307 5.89 20.21 9.45
CA GLY A 307 6.95 19.77 10.36
C GLY A 307 7.36 20.82 11.41
N LYS A 308 7.04 22.11 11.18
CA LYS A 308 7.33 23.25 12.07
C LYS A 308 6.06 23.94 12.59
N ASP A 309 4.89 23.27 12.57
CA ASP A 309 3.57 23.90 12.81
C ASP A 309 3.26 25.10 11.91
N ASN A 310 3.92 25.20 10.74
CA ASN A 310 3.64 26.23 9.77
C ASN A 310 2.63 25.72 8.73
N VAL A 311 1.37 26.15 8.87
CA VAL A 311 0.27 25.79 7.95
C VAL A 311 0.27 26.59 6.65
N GLN A 312 1.28 27.43 6.41
CA GLN A 312 1.40 28.23 5.20
C GLN A 312 2.53 27.68 4.32
N ALA A 313 2.19 27.33 3.08
CA ALA A 313 3.14 26.99 2.03
C ALA A 313 3.20 28.10 0.98
N SER A 314 4.40 28.39 0.47
CA SER A 314 4.55 29.34 -0.64
C SER A 314 3.89 28.81 -1.92
N PRO A 315 3.51 29.70 -2.86
CA PRO A 315 2.95 29.28 -4.15
C PRO A 315 3.86 28.29 -4.91
N ALA A 316 5.19 28.44 -4.79
CA ALA A 316 6.14 27.53 -5.41
C ALA A 316 6.12 26.12 -4.77
N GLN A 317 5.98 26.05 -3.44
CA GLN A 317 5.85 24.77 -2.73
C GLN A 317 4.51 24.08 -3.04
N LEU A 318 3.42 24.84 -3.13
CA LEU A 318 2.12 24.29 -3.54
C LEU A 318 2.16 23.76 -4.97
N GLN A 319 2.77 24.50 -5.90
CA GLN A 319 2.93 24.03 -7.29
C GLN A 319 3.81 22.78 -7.36
N ALA A 320 4.87 22.70 -6.55
CA ALA A 320 5.71 21.51 -6.47
C ALA A 320 4.93 20.28 -5.96
N LEU A 321 4.13 20.45 -4.90
CA LEU A 321 3.26 19.39 -4.38
C LEU A 321 2.21 18.96 -5.41
N GLU A 322 1.59 19.91 -6.10
CA GLU A 322 0.61 19.60 -7.16
C GLU A 322 1.27 18.83 -8.31
N ASN A 323 2.42 19.30 -8.80
CA ASN A 323 3.16 18.61 -9.86
C ASN A 323 3.57 17.19 -9.45
N MET A 324 3.99 16.96 -8.20
CA MET A 324 4.27 15.62 -7.68
C MET A 324 3.00 14.77 -7.56
N ALA A 325 1.91 15.34 -7.04
CA ALA A 325 0.64 14.65 -6.83
C ALA A 325 -0.01 14.20 -8.14
N LEU A 326 0.27 14.91 -9.25
CA LEU A 326 -0.19 14.56 -10.59
C LEU A 326 0.73 13.56 -11.32
N GLN A 327 1.84 13.10 -10.73
CA GLN A 327 2.64 12.05 -11.37
C GLN A 327 1.98 10.68 -11.24
N CYS A 328 2.30 9.77 -12.16
CA CYS A 328 1.97 8.35 -12.00
C CYS A 328 2.76 7.76 -10.80
N PRO A 329 2.12 7.15 -9.79
CA PRO A 329 2.82 6.55 -8.64
C PRO A 329 3.89 5.50 -8.98
N GLU A 330 3.76 4.84 -10.13
CA GLU A 330 4.70 3.84 -10.62
C GLU A 330 6.00 4.47 -11.17
N GLU A 331 5.99 5.77 -11.45
CA GLU A 331 7.17 6.54 -11.90
C GLU A 331 7.66 7.48 -10.78
N GLY A 332 6.73 8.23 -10.17
CA GLY A 332 7.03 9.21 -9.13
C GLY A 332 7.24 8.60 -7.74
N GLY A 333 7.00 7.29 -7.58
CA GLY A 333 7.16 6.55 -6.33
C GLY A 333 6.13 6.95 -5.25
N ARG A 334 6.38 6.47 -4.03
CA ARG A 334 5.46 6.68 -2.88
C ARG A 334 5.22 8.15 -2.52
N ALA A 335 6.15 9.05 -2.86
CA ALA A 335 6.04 10.48 -2.61
C ALA A 335 4.82 11.12 -3.27
N VAL A 336 4.32 10.55 -4.38
CA VAL A 336 3.09 10.99 -5.05
C VAL A 336 1.90 10.94 -4.08
N HIS A 337 1.74 9.84 -3.34
CA HIS A 337 0.66 9.69 -2.38
C HIS A 337 0.79 10.63 -1.18
N TRP A 338 2.03 10.87 -0.73
CA TRP A 338 2.29 11.83 0.33
C TRP A 338 2.01 13.27 -0.10
N ALA A 339 2.37 13.62 -1.33
CA ALA A 339 2.11 14.93 -1.91
C ALA A 339 0.61 15.23 -2.00
N ILE A 340 -0.22 14.25 -2.41
CA ILE A 340 -1.69 14.39 -2.38
C ILE A 340 -2.19 14.72 -0.98
N GLY A 341 -1.70 13.98 0.04
CA GLY A 341 -2.10 14.17 1.43
C GLY A 341 -1.69 15.54 1.98
N LEU A 342 -0.43 15.94 1.76
CA LEU A 342 0.09 17.21 2.24
C LEU A 342 -0.52 18.41 1.51
N TYR A 343 -0.70 18.31 0.19
CA TYR A 343 -1.41 19.34 -0.59
C TYR A 343 -2.83 19.54 -0.07
N GLY A 344 -3.56 18.44 0.16
CA GLY A 344 -4.92 18.50 0.72
C GLY A 344 -4.95 19.10 2.13
N ASN A 345 -3.95 18.80 2.97
CA ASN A 345 -3.84 19.41 4.29
C ASN A 345 -3.60 20.93 4.23
N LEU A 346 -2.75 21.40 3.31
CA LEU A 346 -2.39 22.81 3.18
C LEU A 346 -3.44 23.66 2.45
N THR A 347 -4.22 23.05 1.55
CA THR A 347 -5.17 23.77 0.67
C THR A 347 -6.64 23.45 0.92
N SER A 348 -6.93 22.43 1.75
CA SER A 348 -8.27 21.84 1.88
C SER A 348 -8.89 21.37 0.55
N THR A 349 -8.07 21.10 -0.47
CA THR A 349 -8.49 20.66 -1.81
C THR A 349 -7.97 19.26 -2.09
N THR A 350 -8.81 18.41 -2.69
CA THR A 350 -8.43 17.04 -3.05
C THR A 350 -7.92 16.97 -4.49
N ILE A 351 -6.75 16.37 -4.68
CA ILE A 351 -6.24 15.96 -6.00
C ILE A 351 -6.61 14.50 -6.21
N GLU A 352 -7.28 14.19 -7.32
CA GLU A 352 -7.49 12.81 -7.73
C GLU A 352 -6.17 12.22 -8.22
N ALA A 353 -5.76 11.09 -7.63
CA ALA A 353 -4.53 10.41 -8.04
C ALA A 353 -4.63 10.01 -9.51
N GLN A 354 -3.66 10.41 -10.32
CA GLN A 354 -3.61 10.00 -11.72
C GLN A 354 -3.47 8.47 -11.79
N GLU A 355 -4.40 7.84 -12.51
CA GLU A 355 -4.23 6.45 -12.89
C GLU A 355 -3.03 6.39 -13.83
N CYS A 356 -2.02 5.61 -13.47
CA CYS A 356 -0.96 5.30 -14.41
C CYS A 356 -1.64 4.73 -15.64
N GLU A 357 -1.46 5.36 -16.80
CA GLU A 357 -1.63 4.65 -18.05
C GLU A 357 -0.54 3.58 -18.06
N ILE A 358 -0.84 2.46 -17.40
CA ILE A 358 -0.29 1.18 -17.78
C ILE A 358 -0.94 0.94 -19.14
N GLY A 359 -0.48 1.67 -20.16
CA GLY A 359 -0.37 1.08 -21.47
C GLY A 359 0.26 -0.25 -21.17
N LEU A 360 -0.49 -1.33 -21.41
CA LEU A 360 0.05 -2.67 -21.42
C LEU A 360 1.45 -2.47 -21.98
N ARG A 361 2.48 -2.72 -21.16
CA ARG A 361 3.78 -2.98 -21.74
C ARG A 361 3.45 -4.14 -22.68
N GLU A 362 3.17 -3.84 -23.95
CA GLU A 362 3.91 -4.45 -25.03
C GLU A 362 5.30 -4.45 -24.45
N GLY A 363 5.64 -5.59 -23.83
CA GLY A 363 6.96 -5.78 -23.26
C GLY A 363 7.86 -5.23 -24.34
N LYS A 364 8.87 -4.43 -23.96
CA LYS A 364 10.01 -4.33 -24.85
C LYS A 364 10.38 -5.79 -25.08
N GLN A 365 9.89 -6.33 -26.20
CA GLN A 365 10.40 -7.50 -26.83
C GLN A 365 11.81 -7.00 -27.10
N GLN A 366 12.72 -7.31 -26.18
CA GLN A 366 13.96 -7.85 -26.66
C GLN A 366 13.51 -8.99 -27.55
N LYS A 367 13.39 -8.68 -28.84
CA LYS A 367 13.36 -9.67 -29.89
C LYS A 367 14.67 -10.42 -29.71
N ILE A 368 14.62 -11.46 -28.89
CA ILE A 368 15.42 -12.62 -29.15
C ILE A 368 14.87 -13.12 -30.48
N GLU A 369 15.59 -12.82 -31.55
CA GLU A 369 15.18 -13.23 -32.89
C GLU A 369 15.28 -14.76 -32.95
N VAL A 370 14.16 -15.43 -32.72
CA VAL A 370 13.99 -16.82 -33.14
C VAL A 370 14.10 -16.84 -34.66
N ASN A 371 15.28 -17.19 -35.16
CA ASN A 371 15.62 -17.11 -36.58
C ASN A 371 14.70 -17.96 -37.48
N ALA A 372 14.08 -19.02 -36.93
CA ALA A 372 13.07 -19.80 -37.62
C ALA A 372 12.19 -20.56 -36.62
N PHE A 373 10.87 -20.44 -36.75
CA PHE A 373 9.88 -21.36 -36.16
C PHE A 373 8.71 -21.49 -37.13
N THR A 374 8.59 -22.66 -37.76
CA THR A 374 7.66 -22.92 -38.86
C THR A 374 6.95 -24.25 -38.71
N LEU A 375 5.70 -24.30 -39.16
CA LEU A 375 4.88 -25.51 -39.27
C LEU A 375 4.71 -25.88 -40.73
N SER A 376 5.07 -27.10 -41.11
CA SER A 376 4.84 -27.59 -42.47
C SER A 376 4.62 -29.11 -42.53
N PRO A 377 3.73 -29.61 -43.40
CA PRO A 377 2.66 -28.88 -44.09
C PRO A 377 1.57 -28.44 -43.09
N ASN A 378 0.95 -27.30 -43.37
CA ASN A 378 -0.19 -26.79 -42.62
C ASN A 378 -1.09 -25.93 -43.55
N PRO A 379 -2.36 -26.29 -43.76
CA PRO A 379 -3.10 -27.42 -43.18
C PRO A 379 -2.56 -28.80 -43.57
N THR A 380 -2.86 -29.85 -42.79
CA THR A 380 -2.46 -31.23 -43.09
C THR A 380 -3.50 -32.26 -42.65
N ALA A 381 -3.57 -33.40 -43.36
CA ALA A 381 -4.32 -34.59 -42.94
C ALA A 381 -3.40 -35.69 -42.34
N GLY A 382 -2.10 -35.41 -42.26
CA GLY A 382 -1.07 -36.32 -41.77
C GLY A 382 -0.18 -35.69 -40.69
N THR A 383 1.09 -36.08 -40.67
CA THR A 383 2.11 -35.51 -39.79
C THR A 383 2.37 -34.04 -40.13
N CYS A 384 2.42 -33.18 -39.11
CA CYS A 384 2.93 -31.82 -39.23
C CYS A 384 4.32 -31.75 -38.61
N ARG A 385 5.27 -31.11 -39.29
CA ARG A 385 6.62 -30.91 -38.80
C ARG A 385 6.77 -29.49 -38.26
N VAL A 386 7.35 -29.39 -37.06
CA VAL A 386 7.81 -28.14 -36.46
C VAL A 386 9.31 -28.05 -36.67
N GLU A 387 9.77 -27.01 -37.35
CA GLU A 387 11.19 -26.68 -37.45
C GLU A 387 11.47 -25.46 -36.59
N TYR A 388 12.53 -25.51 -35.78
CA TYR A 388 12.89 -24.44 -34.87
C TYR A 388 14.39 -24.15 -34.86
N GLN A 389 14.73 -22.89 -34.58
CA GLN A 389 16.10 -22.41 -34.36
C GLN A 389 16.14 -21.46 -33.16
N LEU A 390 16.77 -21.91 -32.08
CA LEU A 390 17.04 -21.17 -30.86
C LEU A 390 18.38 -20.43 -30.95
N GLU A 391 18.62 -19.52 -30.01
CA GLU A 391 19.96 -18.98 -29.76
C GLU A 391 20.88 -20.03 -29.12
N LYS A 392 22.19 -19.81 -29.27
CA LYS A 392 23.19 -20.76 -28.78
C LYS A 392 23.20 -20.77 -27.26
N GLY A 393 22.82 -21.91 -26.67
CA GLY A 393 22.82 -22.12 -25.22
C GLY A 393 21.46 -21.94 -24.55
N SER A 394 20.43 -21.54 -25.30
CA SER A 394 19.05 -21.45 -24.80
C SER A 394 18.37 -22.81 -24.73
N ALA A 395 17.44 -22.96 -23.78
CA ALA A 395 16.55 -24.11 -23.70
C ALA A 395 15.09 -23.64 -23.72
N GLY A 396 14.18 -24.47 -24.20
CA GLY A 396 12.79 -24.11 -24.34
C GLY A 396 11.84 -25.28 -24.32
N GLU A 397 10.57 -24.98 -24.56
CA GLU A 397 9.50 -25.95 -24.70
C GLU A 397 8.60 -25.58 -25.88
N ILE A 398 8.16 -26.60 -26.61
CA ILE A 398 7.09 -26.49 -27.61
C ILE A 398 5.83 -27.08 -26.99
N VAL A 399 4.79 -26.26 -26.84
CA VAL A 399 3.51 -26.63 -26.24
C VAL A 399 2.42 -26.59 -27.31
N VAL A 400 1.68 -27.68 -27.46
CA VAL A 400 0.52 -27.76 -28.36
C VAL A 400 -0.74 -27.59 -27.54
N LEU A 401 -1.53 -26.55 -27.84
CA LEU A 401 -2.79 -26.24 -27.19
C LEU A 401 -3.96 -26.57 -28.12
N ASP A 402 -5.03 -27.15 -27.60
CA ASP A 402 -6.29 -27.29 -28.34
C ASP A 402 -7.05 -25.96 -28.43
N GLN A 403 -8.16 -25.94 -29.19
CA GLN A 403 -9.00 -24.75 -29.34
C GLN A 403 -9.65 -24.23 -28.05
N THR A 404 -9.61 -25.01 -26.96
CA THR A 404 -10.09 -24.61 -25.62
C THR A 404 -8.97 -24.15 -24.69
N GLY A 405 -7.72 -24.14 -25.17
CA GLY A 405 -6.54 -23.77 -24.40
C GLY A 405 -5.96 -24.89 -23.53
N ARG A 406 -6.42 -26.14 -23.68
CA ARG A 406 -5.86 -27.28 -22.95
C ARG A 406 -4.60 -27.78 -23.63
N ILE A 407 -3.61 -28.21 -22.84
CA ILE A 407 -2.36 -28.78 -23.34
C ILE A 407 -2.64 -30.16 -23.93
N ALA A 408 -2.50 -30.29 -25.24
CA ALA A 408 -2.61 -31.53 -25.98
C ALA A 408 -1.26 -32.30 -26.01
N ALA A 409 -0.14 -31.58 -26.07
CA ALA A 409 1.21 -32.14 -26.01
C ALA A 409 2.24 -31.08 -25.58
N MET A 410 3.38 -31.52 -25.05
CA MET A 410 4.49 -30.66 -24.63
C MET A 410 5.82 -31.36 -24.90
N TYR A 411 6.78 -30.62 -25.45
CA TYR A 411 8.08 -31.13 -25.86
C TYR A 411 9.20 -30.21 -25.38
N PRO A 412 10.04 -30.64 -24.43
CA PRO A 412 11.23 -29.88 -24.07
C PRO A 412 12.24 -29.91 -25.22
N ILE A 413 12.87 -28.78 -25.50
CA ILE A 413 13.88 -28.61 -26.55
C ILE A 413 15.12 -27.93 -25.96
N SER A 414 16.29 -28.43 -26.32
CA SER A 414 17.56 -27.90 -25.81
C SER A 414 18.64 -27.82 -26.90
N SER A 415 18.33 -28.23 -28.13
CA SER A 415 19.22 -28.09 -29.27
C SER A 415 19.01 -26.74 -29.94
N GLN A 416 20.10 -26.13 -30.44
CA GLN A 416 20.05 -24.84 -31.11
C GLN A 416 19.16 -24.89 -32.37
N THR A 417 19.15 -26.01 -33.10
CA THR A 417 18.20 -26.27 -34.18
C THR A 417 17.57 -27.63 -33.98
N GLY A 418 16.35 -27.81 -34.46
CA GLY A 418 15.71 -29.10 -34.38
C GLY A 418 14.42 -29.19 -35.17
N THR A 419 13.94 -30.42 -35.23
CA THR A 419 12.76 -30.80 -35.96
C THR A 419 11.93 -31.74 -35.11
N LEU A 420 10.64 -31.44 -34.98
CA LEU A 420 9.69 -32.23 -34.21
C LEU A 420 8.52 -32.62 -35.11
N GLU A 421 8.05 -33.86 -34.99
CA GLU A 421 6.87 -34.35 -35.71
C GLU A 421 5.66 -34.41 -34.76
N LEU A 422 4.59 -33.68 -35.11
CA LEU A 422 3.34 -33.63 -34.37
C LEU A 422 2.40 -34.74 -34.86
N ASP A 423 2.74 -35.96 -34.50
CA ASP A 423 1.94 -37.15 -34.79
C ASP A 423 0.78 -37.31 -33.79
N ASN A 424 -0.27 -38.02 -34.21
CA ASN A 424 -1.38 -38.46 -33.35
C ASN A 424 -2.28 -37.38 -32.74
N LEU A 425 -2.18 -36.11 -33.16
CA LEU A 425 -3.23 -35.12 -32.85
C LEU A 425 -4.53 -35.48 -33.59
N PRO A 426 -5.71 -35.52 -32.91
CA PRO A 426 -7.01 -35.64 -33.57
C PRO A 426 -7.28 -34.51 -34.57
N ALA A 427 -8.24 -34.70 -35.48
CA ALA A 427 -8.72 -33.63 -36.35
C ALA A 427 -9.22 -32.44 -35.52
N GLY A 428 -8.76 -31.23 -35.84
CA GLY A 428 -9.04 -30.03 -35.07
C GLY A 428 -8.08 -28.88 -35.32
N ILE A 429 -8.33 -27.78 -34.62
CA ILE A 429 -7.47 -26.60 -34.61
C ILE A 429 -6.60 -26.64 -33.35
N TYR A 430 -5.30 -26.47 -33.54
CA TYR A 430 -4.32 -26.39 -32.46
C TYR A 430 -3.49 -25.12 -32.57
N PHE A 431 -2.96 -24.68 -31.45
CA PHE A 431 -1.98 -23.60 -31.38
C PHE A 431 -0.66 -24.17 -30.86
N VAL A 432 0.37 -24.14 -31.71
CA VAL A 432 1.71 -24.64 -31.38
C VAL A 432 2.55 -23.45 -30.92
N ARG A 433 2.89 -23.45 -29.63
CA ARG A 433 3.56 -22.37 -28.92
C ARG A 433 5.00 -22.74 -28.63
N LEU A 434 5.93 -21.82 -28.89
CA LEU A 434 7.33 -21.90 -28.49
C LEU A 434 7.57 -20.97 -27.29
N THR A 435 8.11 -21.54 -26.22
CA THR A 435 8.59 -20.83 -25.04
C THR A 435 10.08 -21.11 -24.89
N VAL A 436 10.92 -20.12 -24.56
CA VAL A 436 12.37 -20.28 -24.39
C VAL A 436 12.75 -19.55 -23.11
N ASP A 437 13.47 -20.23 -22.22
CA ASP A 437 13.90 -19.72 -20.91
C ASP A 437 12.75 -19.14 -20.05
N GLY A 438 11.54 -19.68 -20.22
CA GLY A 438 10.32 -19.27 -19.50
C GLY A 438 9.48 -18.19 -20.21
N ASP A 439 10.03 -17.56 -21.25
CA ASP A 439 9.36 -16.49 -21.99
C ASP A 439 8.62 -17.02 -23.22
N PHE A 440 7.47 -16.42 -23.54
CA PHE A 440 6.74 -16.71 -24.78
C PHE A 440 7.44 -16.08 -25.99
N HIS A 441 7.75 -16.87 -27.02
CA HIS A 441 8.40 -16.37 -28.23
C HIS A 441 7.47 -16.34 -29.44
N LYS A 442 6.79 -17.44 -29.73
CA LYS A 442 5.97 -17.53 -30.95
C LYS A 442 4.83 -18.53 -30.81
N ILE A 443 3.75 -18.30 -31.57
CA ILE A 443 2.65 -19.24 -31.72
C ILE A 443 2.25 -19.36 -33.18
N GLU A 444 2.00 -20.58 -33.64
CA GLU A 444 1.53 -20.87 -35.00
C GLU A 444 0.26 -21.72 -34.92
N LYS A 445 -0.74 -21.38 -35.75
CA LYS A 445 -2.00 -22.11 -35.79
C LYS A 445 -1.85 -23.33 -36.69
N LEU A 446 -2.03 -24.53 -36.15
CA LEU A 446 -2.10 -25.79 -36.90
C LEU A 446 -3.55 -26.17 -37.20
N VAL A 447 -3.85 -26.48 -38.46
CA VAL A 447 -5.15 -27.04 -38.89
C VAL A 447 -4.95 -28.48 -39.33
N LYS A 448 -5.55 -29.42 -38.59
CA LYS A 448 -5.51 -30.86 -38.88
C LYS A 448 -6.89 -31.38 -39.29
N PHE A 449 -6.96 -32.01 -40.46
CA PHE A 449 -8.21 -32.55 -41.01
C PHE A 449 -8.45 -34.02 -40.65
#